data_AF-A0A951AU34-F1
#
_entry.id   AF-A0A951AU34-F1
#
_cell.length_a   1.000
_cell.length_b   1.000
_cell.length_c   1.000
_cell.angle_alpha   90.00
_cell.angle_beta   90.00
_cell.angle_gamma   90.00
#
_symmetry.space_group_name_H-M   'P 1'
#
loop_
_entity.id
_entity.type
_entity.pdbx_description
1 polymer ?
#
loop_
_entity_poly.entity_id
_entity_poly.type
_entity_poly.pdbx_seq_one_letter_code
_entity_poly.pdbx_strand_id
1 'polypeptide(L)' 'MSENWAVCIGIDRYDNLQPLEFAKADADALRIFFEQEVGFTKVYFFAEGAPPIPADTGEPIQAVPTLGTLRRFLRVR' A
#
# COMPACT_ATOMS: atom_id res chain seq x y z
N MET A 1 1.03 -21.94 10.93
CA MET A 1 -0.21 -21.64 10.18
C MET A 1 0.13 -20.56 9.17
N SER A 2 -0.38 -20.62 7.95
CA SER A 2 -0.14 -19.59 6.94
C SER A 2 -0.95 -18.33 7.27
N GLU A 3 -0.31 -17.16 7.27
CA GLU A 3 -1.00 -15.88 7.40
C GLU A 3 -1.30 -15.30 6.03
N ASN A 4 -2.51 -14.76 5.85
CA ASN A 4 -2.92 -14.13 4.60
C ASN A 4 -2.65 -12.62 4.71
N TRP A 5 -1.71 -12.12 3.92
CA TRP A 5 -1.37 -10.70 3.85
C TRP A 5 -1.71 -10.13 2.48
N ALA A 6 -2.07 -8.86 2.42
CA ALA A 6 -2.37 -8.15 1.18
C ALA A 6 -1.62 -6.83 1.08
N VAL A 7 -1.44 -6.37 -0.15
CA VAL A 7 -0.88 -5.04 -0.46
C VAL A 7 -1.82 -4.35 -1.43
N CYS A 8 -2.36 -3.21 -1.02
CA CYS A 8 -3.22 -2.35 -1.83
C CYS A 8 -2.43 -1.11 -2.25
N ILE A 9 -2.36 -0.86 -3.56
CA ILE A 9 -1.57 0.24 -4.13
C ILE A 9 -2.47 1.09 -5.03
N GLY A 10 -2.59 2.37 -4.72
CA GLY A 10 -3.31 3.36 -5.52
C GLY A 10 -2.39 4.48 -5.98
N ILE A 11 -2.34 4.71 -7.29
CA ILE A 11 -1.47 5.72 -7.91
C ILE A 11 -2.32 6.58 -8.85
N ASP A 12 -2.63 7.80 -8.41
CA ASP A 12 -3.39 8.76 -9.21
C ASP A 12 -2.48 9.61 -10.10
N ARG A 13 -1.34 10.05 -9.58
CA ARG A 13 -0.43 10.96 -10.28
C ARG A 13 0.75 10.22 -10.88
N TYR A 14 0.98 10.48 -12.17
CA TYR A 14 2.12 9.99 -12.93
C TYR A 14 2.83 11.18 -13.56
N ASP A 15 4.15 11.18 -13.54
CA ASP A 15 4.94 12.32 -14.03
C ASP A 15 4.79 12.54 -15.55
N ASN A 16 4.63 11.45 -16.31
CA ASN A 16 4.64 11.46 -17.78
C ASN A 16 3.32 10.96 -18.41
N LEU A 17 2.27 10.80 -17.60
CA LEU A 17 0.96 10.31 -18.05
C LEU A 17 -0.15 11.18 -17.48
N GLN A 18 -1.33 11.12 -18.10
CA GLN A 18 -2.51 11.80 -17.57
C GLN A 18 -2.83 11.25 -16.17
N PRO A 19 -3.07 12.12 -15.17
CA PRO A 19 -3.49 11.69 -13.85
C PRO A 19 -4.81 10.92 -13.89
N LEU A 20 -4.95 9.94 -13.00
CA LEU A 20 -6.18 9.22 -12.72
C LEU A 20 -6.92 9.90 -11.57
N GLU A 21 -8.23 9.67 -11.49
CA GLU A 21 -9.09 10.33 -10.50
C GLU A 21 -9.43 9.43 -9.29
N PHE A 22 -9.35 8.10 -9.45
CA PHE A 22 -9.95 7.16 -8.49
C PHE A 22 -9.05 5.99 -8.06
N ALA A 23 -7.82 5.88 -8.56
CA ALA A 23 -6.99 4.72 -8.26
C ALA A 23 -6.63 4.63 -6.76
N LYS A 24 -6.43 5.76 -6.09
CA LYS A 24 -6.28 5.81 -4.62
C LYS A 24 -7.55 5.37 -3.89
N ALA A 25 -8.71 5.84 -4.34
CA ALA A 25 -9.99 5.53 -3.73
C ALA A 25 -10.32 4.04 -3.88
N ASP A 26 -10.09 3.47 -5.06
CA ASP A 26 -10.27 2.05 -5.35
C ASP A 26 -9.37 1.18 -4.45
N ALA A 27 -8.10 1.58 -4.29
CA ALA A 27 -7.16 0.86 -3.45
C ALA A 27 -7.54 0.91 -1.95
N ASP A 28 -8.08 2.04 -1.46
CA ASP A 28 -8.56 2.15 -0.07
C ASP A 28 -9.85 1.35 0.15
N ALA A 29 -10.78 1.35 -0.82
CA ALA A 29 -11.97 0.51 -0.77
C ALA A 29 -11.61 -0.98 -0.71
N LEU A 30 -10.64 -1.42 -1.52
CA LEU A 30 -10.13 -2.79 -1.48
C LEU A 30 -9.42 -3.11 -0.15
N ARG A 31 -8.66 -2.15 0.40
CA ARG A 31 -8.02 -2.32 1.71
C ARG A 31 -9.06 -2.58 2.80
N ILE A 32 -10.10 -1.75 2.86
CA ILE A 32 -11.21 -1.88 3.80
C ILE A 32 -11.91 -3.24 3.61
N PHE A 33 -12.22 -3.62 2.36
CA PHE A 33 -12.83 -4.90 2.05
C PHE A 33 -11.98 -6.10 2.52
N PHE A 34 -10.66 -6.07 2.29
CA PHE A 34 -9.75 -7.13 2.72
C PHE A 34 -9.62 -7.22 4.24
N GLU A 35 -9.58 -6.09 4.94
CA GLU A 35 -9.52 -6.04 6.40
C GLU A 35 -10.83 -6.53 7.04
N GLN A 36 -11.98 -6.09 6.52
CA GLN A 36 -13.27 -6.26 7.20
C GLN A 36 -14.03 -7.50 6.75
N GLU A 37 -14.07 -7.78 5.45
CA GLU A 37 -14.94 -8.83 4.88
C GLU A 37 -14.18 -10.14 4.63
N VAL A 38 -12.96 -10.04 4.11
CA VAL A 38 -12.17 -11.24 3.76
C VAL A 38 -11.33 -11.75 4.94
N GLY A 39 -11.05 -10.89 5.92
CA GLY A 39 -10.33 -11.26 7.13
C GLY A 39 -8.83 -11.47 6.91
N PHE A 40 -8.20 -10.66 6.04
CA PHE A 40 -6.75 -10.64 5.92
C PHE A 40 -6.10 -10.23 7.25
N THR A 41 -5.05 -10.95 7.65
CA THR A 41 -4.33 -10.67 8.91
C THR A 41 -3.64 -9.31 8.86
N LYS A 42 -3.18 -8.91 7.68
CA LYS A 42 -2.48 -7.64 7.49
C LYS A 42 -2.70 -7.12 6.07
N VAL A 43 -3.04 -5.85 5.96
CA VAL A 43 -3.18 -5.18 4.67
C VAL A 43 -2.30 -3.93 4.67
N TYR A 44 -1.34 -3.89 3.75
CA TYR A 44 -0.46 -2.74 3.58
C TYR A 44 -1.04 -1.82 2.52
N PHE A 45 -1.04 -0.52 2.78
CA PHE A 45 -1.61 0.48 1.89
C PHE A 45 -0.54 1.43 1.38
N PHE A 46 -0.47 1.59 0.06
CA PHE A 46 0.40 2.55 -0.59
C PHE A 46 -0.42 3.51 -1.43
N ALA A 47 -0.34 4.80 -1.09
CA ALA A 47 -0.93 5.87 -1.87
C ALA A 47 -0.27 7.21 -1.52
N GLU A 48 -0.48 8.22 -2.35
CA GLU A 48 -0.07 9.60 -2.04
C GLU A 48 -0.77 10.08 -0.75
N GLY A 49 0.03 10.56 0.21
CA GLY A 49 -0.47 11.01 1.53
C GLY A 49 -0.89 9.88 2.48
N ALA A 50 -0.66 8.62 2.16
CA ALA A 50 -0.90 7.50 3.08
C ALA A 50 0.07 7.54 4.27
N PRO A 51 -0.35 7.06 5.46
CA PRO A 51 0.51 7.01 6.64
C PRO A 51 1.69 6.05 6.42
N PRO A 52 2.87 6.31 7.01
CA PRO A 52 4.01 5.41 6.90
C PRO A 52 3.69 4.00 7.41
N ILE A 53 4.22 3.00 6.71
CA ILE A 53 4.12 1.59 7.08
C ILE A 53 5.15 1.31 8.18
N PRO A 54 4.73 0.75 9.34
CA PRO A 54 5.65 0.33 10.38
C PRO A 54 6.70 -0.62 9.80
N ALA A 55 7.97 -0.44 10.17
CA ALA A 55 9.03 -1.40 9.86
C ALA A 55 9.28 -2.27 11.09
N ASP A 56 9.63 -3.54 10.90
CA ASP A 56 9.93 -4.45 12.03
C ASP A 56 11.27 -4.07 12.69
N THR A 57 12.16 -3.44 11.91
CA THR A 57 13.43 -2.90 12.38
C THR A 57 13.74 -1.59 11.65
N GLY A 58 14.24 -0.59 12.37
CA GLY A 58 14.65 0.70 11.81
C GLY A 58 13.50 1.67 11.57
N GLU A 59 13.69 2.60 10.64
CA GLU A 59 12.70 3.65 10.37
C GLU A 59 11.49 3.13 9.57
N PRO A 60 10.29 3.67 9.83
CA PRO A 60 9.09 3.39 9.05
C PRO A 60 9.30 3.58 7.54
N ILE A 61 8.62 2.75 6.76
CA ILE A 61 8.65 2.81 5.30
C ILE A 61 7.60 3.83 4.88
N GLN A 62 7.99 4.84 4.11
CA GLN A 62 7.03 5.78 3.53
C GLN A 62 6.00 5.03 2.69
N ALA A 63 4.72 5.39 2.72
CA ALA A 63 3.68 4.69 1.95
C ALA A 63 3.48 5.28 0.53
N VAL A 64 4.33 6.23 0.12
CA VAL A 64 4.29 6.79 -1.23
C VAL A 64 4.77 5.72 -2.23
N PRO A 65 3.97 5.36 -3.25
CA PRO A 65 4.19 4.22 -4.15
C PRO A 65 5.28 4.47 -5.20
N THR A 66 6.50 4.78 -4.77
CA THR A 66 7.66 4.88 -5.67
C THR A 66 8.29 3.50 -5.88
N LEU A 67 9.03 3.33 -6.99
CA LEU A 67 9.81 2.11 -7.24
C LEU A 67 10.76 1.80 -6.07
N GLY A 68 11.43 2.81 -5.52
CA GLY A 68 12.36 2.66 -4.41
C GLY A 68 11.67 2.22 -3.12
N THR A 69 10.52 2.81 -2.83
CA THR A 69 9.68 2.44 -1.67
C THR A 69 9.21 1.01 -1.76
N LEU A 70 8.60 0.62 -2.89
CA LEU A 70 8.05 -0.72 -3.07
C LEU A 70 9.14 -1.79 -3.05
N ARG A 71 10.29 -1.54 -3.69
CA ARG A 71 11.46 -2.44 -3.60
C ARG A 71 11.98 -2.57 -2.17
N ARG A 72 12.06 -1.47 -1.42
CA ARG A 72 12.47 -1.52 -0.01
C ARG A 72 11.47 -2.35 0.79
N PHE A 73 10.18 -2.12 0.62
CA PHE A 73 9.11 -2.86 1.30
C PHE A 73 9.20 -4.37 1.04
N LEU A 74 9.26 -4.79 -0.22
CA LEU A 74 9.34 -6.20 -0.60
C LEU A 74 10.63 -6.90 -0.14
N ARG A 75 11.69 -6.15 0.19
CA ARG A 75 12.96 -6.71 0.67
C ARG A 75 12.97 -6.94 2.19
N VAL A 76 12.21 -6.15 2.94
CA VAL A 76 12.24 -6.14 4.41
C VAL A 76 10.98 -6.75 5.03
N ARG A 77 10.15 -7.38 4.22
CA ARG A 77 8.92 -8.08 4.58
C ARG A 77 9.02 -9.52 4.12
#